data_AF-A0A059ATF8-F1
#
_entry.id   AF-A0A059ATF8-F1
#
_cell.length_a   1.000
_cell.length_b   1.000
_cell.length_c   1.000
_cell.angle_alpha   90.00
_cell.angle_beta   90.00
_cell.angle_gamma   90.00
#
_symmetry.space_group_name_H-M   'P 1'
#
loop_
_entity.id
_entity.type
_entity.pdbx_description
1 polymer ?
#
loop_
_entity_poly.entity_id
_entity_poly.type
_entity_poly.pdbx_seq_one_letter_code
_entity_poly.pdbx_strand_id
1 'polypeptide(L)'
;MGRGKIVIQKIDSSASRQVTFSKRRNGLLKKAKELSILCDAEVGVVIFSCTGKLHEFASSSMRSTIDRYTKSKEDHHGEKNPVKELRLRQREVADLKQKLLDMQDNRR
;
A
#
# COMPACT_ATOMS: atom_id res chain seq x y z
N MET A 1 -22.85 23.07 -24.87
CA MET A 1 -23.55 22.86 -23.58
C MET A 1 -22.53 22.70 -22.46
N GLY A 2 -22.57 23.58 -21.45
CA GLY A 2 -21.61 23.60 -20.33
C GLY A 2 -21.77 22.41 -19.39
N ARG A 3 -20.72 22.12 -18.62
CA ARG A 3 -20.66 20.98 -17.69
C ARG A 3 -21.22 21.40 -16.33
N GLY A 4 -22.37 20.88 -15.93
CA GLY A 4 -22.96 21.16 -14.62
C GLY A 4 -22.19 20.53 -13.45
N LYS A 5 -22.24 21.16 -12.27
CA LYS A 5 -21.72 20.60 -11.02
C LYS A 5 -22.53 19.34 -10.66
N ILE A 6 -21.85 18.28 -10.21
CA ILE A 6 -22.47 17.05 -9.70
C ILE A 6 -22.03 16.80 -8.25
N VAL A 7 -22.87 16.13 -7.48
CA VAL A 7 -22.53 15.67 -6.11
C VAL A 7 -21.54 14.50 -6.18
N ILE A 8 -20.60 14.42 -5.23
CA ILE A 8 -19.66 13.30 -5.12
C ILE A 8 -20.34 12.15 -4.37
N GLN A 9 -21.13 11.38 -5.11
CA GLN A 9 -21.78 10.15 -4.68
C GLN A 9 -21.85 9.14 -5.82
N LYS A 10 -22.25 7.90 -5.55
CA LYS A 10 -22.47 6.90 -6.60
C LYS A 10 -23.54 7.40 -7.57
N ILE A 11 -23.25 7.39 -8.86
CA ILE A 11 -24.23 7.72 -9.91
C ILE A 11 -25.17 6.53 -10.06
N ASP A 12 -26.48 6.73 -9.94
CA ASP A 12 -27.46 5.64 -9.95
C ASP A 12 -27.64 5.03 -11.34
N SER A 13 -27.83 5.88 -12.36
CA SER A 13 -27.95 5.44 -13.76
C SER A 13 -26.67 4.71 -14.22
N SER A 14 -26.83 3.45 -14.62
CA SER A 14 -25.72 2.62 -15.11
C SER A 14 -25.06 3.20 -16.34
N ALA A 15 -25.84 3.69 -17.30
CA ALA A 15 -25.33 4.33 -18.52
C ALA A 15 -24.53 5.59 -18.20
N SER A 16 -25.07 6.50 -17.39
CA SER A 16 -24.38 7.73 -16.98
C SER A 16 -23.12 7.42 -16.17
N ARG A 17 -23.16 6.40 -15.32
CA ARG A 17 -22.00 5.93 -14.55
C ARG A 17 -20.90 5.38 -15.45
N GLN A 18 -21.24 4.59 -16.47
CA GLN A 18 -20.27 4.03 -17.43
C GLN A 18 -19.58 5.12 -18.26
N VAL A 19 -20.36 6.09 -18.76
CA VAL A 19 -19.82 7.25 -19.50
C VAL A 19 -18.93 8.10 -18.60
N THR A 20 -19.38 8.36 -17.36
CA THR A 20 -18.61 9.14 -16.40
C THR A 20 -17.34 8.44 -15.98
N PHE A 21 -17.39 7.12 -15.74
CA PHE A 21 -16.22 6.29 -15.46
C PHE A 21 -15.19 6.42 -16.58
N SER A 22 -15.59 6.21 -17.84
CA SER A 22 -14.69 6.30 -18.99
C SER A 22 -14.01 7.68 -19.07
N LYS A 23 -14.78 8.76 -18.90
CA LYS A 23 -14.27 10.14 -18.96
C LYS A 23 -13.35 10.46 -17.77
N ARG A 24 -13.73 10.11 -16.54
CA ARG A 24 -12.96 10.39 -15.33
C ARG A 24 -11.69 9.54 -15.25
N ARG A 25 -11.77 8.25 -15.59
CA ARG A 25 -10.62 7.36 -15.71
C ARG A 25 -9.59 7.95 -16.66
N ASN A 26 -9.99 8.32 -17.88
CA ASN A 26 -9.07 8.91 -18.85
C ASN A 26 -8.47 10.23 -18.35
N GLY A 27 -9.25 11.08 -17.67
CA GLY A 27 -8.74 12.31 -17.06
C GLY A 27 -7.71 12.05 -15.95
N LEU A 28 -7.96 11.07 -15.08
CA LEU A 28 -7.06 10.65 -14.02
C LEU A 28 -5.74 10.11 -14.59
N LEU A 29 -5.79 9.23 -15.59
CA LEU A 29 -4.60 8.67 -16.23
C LEU A 29 -3.75 9.75 -16.91
N LYS A 30 -4.39 10.75 -17.54
CA LYS A 30 -3.69 11.91 -18.11
C LYS A 30 -2.96 12.70 -17.03
N LYS A 31 -3.62 12.99 -15.90
CA LYS A 31 -3.00 13.73 -14.79
C LYS A 31 -1.86 12.95 -14.13
N ALA A 32 -2.01 11.63 -13.96
CA ALA A 32 -0.95 10.77 -13.46
C ALA A 32 0.29 10.80 -14.38
N LYS A 33 0.09 10.73 -15.71
CA LYS A 33 1.17 10.85 -16.69
C LYS A 33 1.84 12.22 -16.67
N GLU A 34 1.05 13.30 -16.64
CA GLU A 34 1.57 14.67 -16.54
C GLU A 34 2.45 14.81 -15.30
N LEU A 35 1.98 14.35 -14.13
CA LEU A 35 2.74 14.41 -12.88
C LEU A 35 4.06 13.63 -12.97
N SER A 36 4.03 12.41 -13.53
CA SER A 36 5.25 11.59 -13.65
C SER A 36 6.31 12.27 -14.52
N ILE A 37 5.90 12.99 -15.57
CA ILE A 37 6.82 13.66 -16.49
C ILE A 37 7.30 14.98 -15.90
N LEU A 38 6.40 15.82 -15.39
CA LEU A 38 6.72 17.18 -14.92
C LEU A 38 7.62 17.17 -13.68
N CYS A 39 7.49 16.15 -12.84
CA CYS A 39 8.18 16.09 -11.56
C CYS A 39 9.17 14.91 -11.45
N ASP A 40 9.42 14.19 -12.55
CA ASP A 40 10.23 12.96 -12.57
C ASP A 40 9.84 11.97 -11.45
N ALA A 41 8.53 11.83 -11.25
CA ALA A 41 7.97 11.04 -10.17
C ALA A 41 7.52 9.66 -10.67
N GLU A 42 7.77 8.61 -9.88
CA GLU A 42 7.17 7.31 -10.14
C GLU A 42 5.71 7.29 -9.71
N VAL A 43 4.81 7.03 -10.67
CA VAL A 43 3.36 7.06 -10.44
C VAL A 43 2.73 5.79 -10.97
N GLY A 44 1.94 5.11 -10.13
CA GLY A 44 1.11 3.97 -10.47
C GLY A 44 -0.36 4.22 -10.13
N VAL A 45 -1.27 3.81 -11.01
CA VAL A 45 -2.73 3.88 -10.81
C VAL A 45 -3.34 2.53 -11.17
N VAL A 46 -4.12 1.96 -10.25
CA VAL A 46 -4.86 0.70 -10.44
C VAL A 46 -6.35 0.96 -10.20
N ILE A 47 -7.20 0.56 -11.14
CA ILE A 47 -8.65 0.79 -11.09
C ILE A 47 -9.38 -0.48 -11.48
N PHE A 48 -10.22 -0.99 -10.57
CA PHE A 48 -11.19 -2.04 -10.88
C PHE A 48 -12.55 -1.42 -11.14
N SER A 49 -13.11 -1.65 -12.33
CA SER A 49 -14.47 -1.18 -12.65
C SER A 49 -15.52 -2.00 -11.90
N CYS A 50 -16.76 -1.51 -11.86
CA CYS A 50 -17.90 -2.31 -11.38
C CYS A 50 -18.20 -3.54 -12.26
N THR A 51 -17.55 -3.66 -13.42
CA THR A 51 -17.62 -4.84 -14.30
C THR A 51 -16.45 -5.81 -14.07
N GLY A 52 -15.62 -5.58 -13.05
CA GLY A 52 -14.46 -6.42 -12.72
C GLY A 52 -13.26 -6.22 -13.65
N LYS A 53 -13.33 -5.28 -14.61
CA LYS A 53 -12.23 -5.02 -15.55
C LYS A 53 -11.14 -4.19 -14.86
N LEU A 54 -9.91 -4.67 -14.99
CA LEU A 54 -8.71 -3.94 -14.59
C LEU A 54 -8.38 -2.85 -15.61
N HIS A 55 -8.14 -1.65 -15.11
CA HIS A 55 -7.53 -0.56 -15.84
C HIS A 55 -6.36 -0.02 -15.04
N GLU A 56 -5.20 0.08 -15.67
CA GLU A 56 -3.98 0.50 -14.99
C GLU A 56 -3.14 1.47 -15.81
N PHE A 57 -2.26 2.18 -15.11
CA PHE A 57 -1.20 3.01 -15.66
C PHE A 57 -0.02 2.95 -14.70
N ALA A 58 1.19 2.82 -15.25
CA ALA A 58 2.43 3.01 -14.52
C ALA A 58 3.34 3.88 -15.39
N SER A 59 4.09 4.80 -14.76
CA SER A 59 5.09 5.60 -15.48
C SER A 59 6.27 4.77 -15.98
N SER A 60 6.53 3.62 -15.36
CA SER A 60 7.50 2.62 -15.80
C SER A 60 6.88 1.21 -15.86
N SER A 61 6.98 0.43 -14.79
CA SER A 61 6.42 -0.93 -14.70
C SER A 61 5.56 -1.05 -13.45
N MET A 62 4.32 -1.51 -13.62
CA MET A 62 3.39 -1.70 -12.49
C MET A 62 3.98 -2.65 -11.45
N ARG A 63 4.64 -3.73 -11.90
CA ARG A 63 5.31 -4.67 -11.02
C ARG A 63 6.38 -3.99 -10.17
N SER A 64 7.24 -3.19 -10.79
CA SER A 64 8.31 -2.47 -10.08
C SER A 64 7.76 -1.48 -9.06
N THR A 65 6.67 -0.78 -9.39
CA THR A 65 6.01 0.15 -8.48
C THR A 65 5.39 -0.56 -7.28
N ILE A 66 4.72 -1.70 -7.50
CA ILE A 66 4.16 -2.53 -6.41
C ILE A 66 5.28 -3.10 -5.53
N ASP A 67 6.35 -3.60 -6.13
CA ASP A 67 7.50 -4.16 -5.40
C ASP A 67 8.14 -3.08 -4.52
N ARG A 68 8.33 -1.85 -5.03
CA ARG A 68 8.85 -0.72 -4.26
C ARG A 68 7.92 -0.33 -3.12
N TYR A 69 6.62 -0.23 -3.38
CA TYR A 69 5.62 0.07 -2.34
C TYR A 69 5.65 -0.96 -1.21
N THR A 70 5.71 -2.24 -1.55
CA THR A 70 5.73 -3.35 -0.59
C THR A 70 6.98 -3.27 0.29
N LYS A 71 8.17 -3.08 -0.31
CA LYS A 71 9.42 -2.90 0.45
C LYS A 71 9.36 -1.68 1.37
N SER A 72 8.91 -0.54 0.86
CA SER A 72 8.76 0.67 1.68
C SER A 72 7.76 0.49 2.82
N LYS A 73 6.67 -0.27 2.62
CA LYS A 73 5.71 -0.61 3.67
C LYS A 73 6.31 -1.51 4.75
N GLU A 74 7.11 -2.50 4.37
CA GLU A 74 7.84 -3.35 5.31
C GLU A 74 8.84 -2.55 6.14
N ASP A 75 9.57 -1.63 5.51
CA ASP A 75 10.52 -0.75 6.20
C ASP A 75 9.82 0.21 7.18
N HIS A 76 8.65 0.74 6.84
CA HIS A 76 7.85 1.59 7.72
C HIS A 76 7.15 0.80 8.85
N HIS A 77 6.88 -0.50 8.64
CA HIS A 77 6.47 -1.39 9.73
C HIS A 77 7.65 -1.84 10.61
N GLY A 78 8.89 -1.50 10.20
CA GLY A 78 10.15 -1.80 10.87
C GLY A 78 10.39 -1.12 12.22
N GLU A 79 9.48 -0.26 12.71
CA GLU A 79 9.43 0.03 14.17
C GLU A 79 9.03 -1.21 14.99
N LYS A 80 8.44 -2.23 14.35
CA LYS A 80 8.30 -3.58 14.90
C LYS A 80 9.07 -4.58 14.03
N ASN A 81 10.39 -4.44 13.97
CA ASN A 81 11.25 -5.42 13.30
C ASN A 81 11.10 -6.78 14.01
N PRO A 82 10.47 -7.80 13.39
CA PRO A 82 10.21 -9.09 14.03
C PRO A 82 11.51 -9.82 14.37
N VAL A 83 12.62 -9.54 13.67
CA VAL A 83 13.95 -10.10 13.98
C VAL A 83 14.54 -9.45 15.22
N LYS A 84 14.33 -8.14 15.44
CA LYS A 84 14.71 -7.48 16.69
C LYS A 84 13.85 -7.98 17.85
N GLU A 85 12.54 -8.13 17.66
CA GLU A 85 11.64 -8.65 18.69
C GLU A 85 11.99 -10.10 19.05
N LEU A 86 12.26 -10.95 18.05
CA LEU A 86 12.68 -12.32 18.25
C LEU A 86 14.02 -12.41 18.99
N ARG A 87 15.00 -11.57 18.63
CA ARG A 87 16.30 -11.50 19.34
C ARG A 87 16.15 -11.01 20.78
N LEU A 88 15.26 -10.04 21.03
CA LEU A 88 14.99 -9.54 22.36
C LEU A 88 14.36 -10.63 23.24
N ARG A 89 13.35 -11.34 22.71
CA ARG A 89 12.72 -12.47 23.39
C ARG A 89 13.68 -13.62 23.64
N GLN A 90 14.57 -13.92 22.69
CA GLN A 90 15.62 -14.94 22.88
C GLN A 90 16.57 -14.59 24.03
N ARG A 91 16.92 -13.30 24.17
CA ARG A 91 17.75 -12.83 25.27
C ARG A 91 17.02 -12.92 26.62
N GLU A 92 15.75 -12.50 26.69
CA GLU A 92 14.93 -12.67 27.91
C GLU A 92 14.80 -14.14 28.34
N VAL A 93 14.59 -15.06 27.39
CA VAL A 93 14.50 -16.50 27.68
C VAL A 93 15.83 -17.03 28.23
N ALA A 94 16.97 -16.55 27.71
CA ALA A 94 18.28 -16.95 28.22
C ALA A 94 18.51 -16.46 29.66
N ASP A 95 18.19 -15.20 29.95
CA ASP A 95 18.35 -14.62 31.30
C ASP A 95 17.43 -15.30 32.33
N LEU A 96 16.20 -15.63 31.95
CA LEU A 96 15.26 -16.35 32.82
C LEU A 96 15.74 -17.78 33.11
N LYS A 97 16.32 -18.46 32.12
CA LYS A 97 16.91 -19.79 32.32
C LYS A 97 18.10 -19.74 33.27
N GLN A 98 18.96 -18.73 33.14
CA GLN A 98 20.10 -18.55 34.03
C GLN A 98 19.64 -18.33 35.48
N LYS A 99 18.67 -17.42 35.70
CA LYS A 99 18.10 -17.17 37.03
C LYS A 99 17.46 -18.41 37.66
N LEU A 100 16.85 -19.28 36.86
CA LEU A 100 16.27 -20.54 37.33
C LEU A 100 17.35 -21.50 37.84
N LEU A 101 18.47 -21.62 37.12
CA LEU A 101 19.62 -22.44 37.53
C LEU A 101 20.21 -21.90 38.83
N ASP A 102 20.46 -20.60 38.90
CA ASP A 102 21.04 -19.96 40.08
C ASP A 102 20.13 -20.15 41.32
N MET A 103 18.80 -20.07 41.16
CA MET A 103 17.85 -20.36 42.24
C MET A 103 17.78 -21.84 42.64
N GLN A 104 18.05 -22.76 41.73
CA GLN A 104 18.09 -24.20 42.03
C GLN A 104 19.38 -24.57 42.76
N ASP A 105 20.51 -23.97 42.39
CA ASP A 105 21.79 -24.16 43.07
C ASP A 105 21.79 -23.54 44.47
N ASN A 106 21.14 -22.39 44.65
CA ASN A 106 21.02 -21.75 45.97
C ASN A 106 20.01 -22.43 46.92
N ARG A 107 19.30 -23.48 46.45
CA ARG A 107 18.42 -24.35 47.26
C ARG A 107 19.09 -25.67 47.67
N ARG A 108 20.34 -25.92 47.27
CA ARG A 108 21.17 -27.03 47.77
C ARG A 108 22.07 -26.55 48.89
#